data_AF-A0A352XZC2-F1
#
_entry.id   AF-A0A352XZC2-F1
#
_cell.length_a   1.000
_cell.length_b   1.000
_cell.length_c   1.000
_cell.angle_alpha   90.00
_cell.angle_beta   90.00
_cell.angle_gamma   90.00
#
_symmetry.space_group_name_H-M   'P 1'
#
loop_
_entity.id
_entity.type
_entity.pdbx_description
1 polymer ?
#
loop_
_entity_poly.entity_id
_entity_poly.type
_entity_poly.pdbx_seq_one_letter_code
_entity_poly.pdbx_strand_id
1 'polypeptide(L)'
;MSEPSESQASRPDQGAIPLEKYSAQGKRVLGLAFEEARSFRHNYMGTEHLLLGLLRSTESQAAATLANLGITLATARLAVEKIIGYGEAPIEWRPKLAPRTISVLSLAVSEADQLKQSSVGPEHILLGLLREDEGVAMGILTTFGADAEKVRAQLLQTMALAGVNIPGEPAPVKSNVVACRVDKRDLDAIDALIEAGIRSTRSDAAAWLIHAGIEAHKALFEKVYGTVAEIRRLRVGVQQLVQETEQLEADTLEARKEQNMDSETKSNTLDQEQAS
;
A
#
# COMPACT_ATOMS: atom_id res chain seq x y z
N MET A 1 -36.21 2.16 -47.62
CA MET A 1 -36.68 2.90 -46.43
C MET A 1 -35.57 2.81 -45.41
N SER A 2 -34.85 3.91 -45.26
CA SER A 2 -33.71 4.06 -44.37
C SER A 2 -34.17 4.90 -43.20
N GLU A 3 -34.03 4.39 -41.99
CA GLU A 3 -34.22 5.09 -40.72
C GLU A 3 -33.39 4.37 -39.64
N PRO A 4 -32.95 5.07 -38.59
CA PRO A 4 -31.63 5.69 -38.58
C PRO A 4 -30.67 5.10 -37.54
N SER A 5 -29.40 5.45 -37.70
CA SER A 5 -28.31 5.21 -36.77
C SER A 5 -28.58 5.86 -35.41
N GLU A 6 -28.93 5.05 -34.42
CA GLU A 6 -28.80 5.44 -33.01
C GLU A 6 -27.32 5.60 -32.68
N SER A 7 -26.91 6.86 -32.68
CA SER A 7 -25.89 7.48 -31.83
C SER A 7 -25.51 6.61 -30.62
N GLN A 8 -24.42 5.84 -30.77
CA GLN A 8 -23.71 5.26 -29.63
C GLN A 8 -22.98 6.40 -28.91
N ALA A 9 -23.72 7.14 -28.09
CA ALA A 9 -23.14 7.90 -27.00
C ALA A 9 -22.37 6.91 -26.11
N SER A 10 -21.06 7.11 -26.03
CA SER A 10 -20.13 6.31 -25.24
C SER A 10 -20.64 6.17 -23.80
N ARG A 11 -21.18 5.00 -23.46
CA ARG A 11 -21.46 4.64 -22.08
C ARG A 11 -20.14 4.59 -21.31
N PRO A 12 -20.03 5.18 -20.11
CA PRO A 12 -18.84 5.02 -19.30
C PRO A 12 -18.64 3.52 -19.00
N ASP A 13 -17.40 3.07 -19.12
CA ASP A 13 -16.95 1.71 -18.85
C ASP A 13 -17.24 1.33 -17.39
N GLN A 14 -18.42 0.75 -17.13
CA GLN A 14 -18.85 0.30 -15.80
C GLN A 14 -18.15 -1.01 -15.35
N GLY A 15 -17.10 -1.45 -16.04
CA GLY A 15 -16.38 -2.70 -15.75
C GLY A 15 -14.89 -2.54 -15.46
N ALA A 16 -14.31 -1.34 -15.57
CA ALA A 16 -12.89 -1.13 -15.32
C ALA A 16 -12.59 -0.97 -13.82
N ILE A 17 -11.85 -1.93 -13.26
CA ILE A 17 -11.20 -1.76 -11.96
C ILE A 17 -10.13 -0.68 -12.14
N PRO A 18 -10.07 0.37 -11.29
CA PRO A 18 -8.98 1.35 -11.31
C PRO A 18 -7.71 0.71 -10.73
N LEU A 19 -7.10 -0.21 -11.47
CA LEU A 19 -5.95 -1.02 -11.02
C LEU A 19 -4.76 -0.14 -10.64
N GLU A 20 -4.66 1.08 -11.15
CA GLU A 20 -3.65 2.07 -10.74
C GLU A 20 -3.71 2.41 -9.26
N LYS A 21 -4.89 2.35 -8.63
CA LYS A 21 -5.08 2.60 -7.19
C LYS A 21 -4.64 1.42 -6.31
N TYR A 22 -4.42 0.24 -6.88
CA TYR A 22 -4.11 -0.97 -6.12
C TYR A 22 -2.61 -1.15 -5.91
N SER A 23 -2.24 -1.52 -4.69
CA SER A 23 -0.87 -1.95 -4.34
C SER A 23 -0.48 -3.22 -5.12
N ALA A 24 0.81 -3.56 -5.13
CA ALA A 24 1.29 -4.81 -5.74
C ALA A 24 0.64 -6.05 -5.09
N GLN A 25 0.41 -6.03 -3.77
CA GLN A 25 -0.29 -7.10 -3.06
C GLN A 25 -1.78 -7.13 -3.40
N GLY A 26 -2.44 -5.97 -3.47
CA GLY A 26 -3.84 -5.88 -3.90
C GLY A 26 -4.06 -6.44 -5.31
N LYS A 27 -3.20 -6.06 -6.27
CA LYS A 27 -3.20 -6.62 -7.64
C LYS A 27 -2.99 -8.13 -7.65
N ARG A 28 -2.09 -8.63 -6.78
CA ARG A 28 -1.86 -10.07 -6.63
C ARG A 28 -3.11 -10.79 -6.14
N VAL A 29 -3.81 -10.27 -5.13
CA VAL A 29 -5.08 -10.83 -4.64
C VAL A 29 -6.11 -10.93 -5.76
N LEU A 30 -6.26 -9.90 -6.59
CA LEU A 30 -7.17 -9.94 -7.75
C LEU A 30 -6.76 -11.03 -8.76
N GLY A 31 -5.45 -11.14 -9.05
CA GLY A 31 -4.93 -12.21 -9.91
C GLY A 31 -5.25 -13.60 -9.37
N LEU A 32 -5.01 -13.83 -8.07
CA LEU A 32 -5.31 -15.08 -7.38
C LEU A 32 -6.80 -15.39 -7.41
N ALA A 33 -7.66 -14.38 -7.20
CA ALA A 33 -9.11 -14.56 -7.31
C ALA A 33 -9.54 -14.99 -8.73
N PHE A 34 -8.91 -14.46 -9.78
CA PHE A 34 -9.19 -14.89 -11.16
C PHE A 34 -8.76 -16.33 -11.39
N GLU A 35 -7.62 -16.74 -10.83
CA GLU A 35 -7.17 -18.13 -10.89
C GLU A 35 -8.12 -19.08 -10.16
N GLU A 36 -8.68 -18.68 -9.01
CA GLU A 36 -9.68 -19.48 -8.30
C GLU A 36 -10.96 -19.63 -9.13
N ALA A 37 -11.48 -18.54 -9.70
CA ALA A 37 -12.65 -18.60 -10.58
C ALA A 37 -12.44 -19.54 -11.78
N ARG A 38 -11.24 -19.53 -12.37
CA ARG A 38 -10.86 -20.47 -13.44
C ARG A 38 -10.76 -21.91 -12.95
N SER A 39 -10.19 -22.12 -11.77
CA SER A 39 -10.05 -23.45 -11.16
C SER A 39 -11.40 -24.09 -10.86
N PHE A 40 -12.37 -23.29 -10.43
CA PHE A 40 -13.77 -23.71 -10.25
C PHE A 40 -14.57 -23.74 -11.56
N ARG A 41 -13.98 -23.38 -12.71
CA ARG A 41 -14.65 -23.30 -14.02
C ARG A 41 -15.88 -22.38 -14.02
N HIS A 42 -15.82 -21.31 -13.24
CA HIS A 42 -16.83 -20.26 -13.24
C HIS A 42 -16.55 -19.22 -14.33
N ASN A 43 -17.59 -18.77 -15.03
CA ASN A 43 -17.49 -17.74 -16.06
C ASN A 43 -17.46 -16.32 -15.49
N TYR A 44 -17.58 -16.16 -14.17
CA TYR A 44 -17.48 -14.92 -13.43
C TYR A 44 -16.57 -15.05 -12.20
N MET A 45 -16.01 -13.93 -11.75
CA MET A 45 -15.39 -13.77 -10.43
C MET A 45 -16.42 -13.12 -9.49
N GLY A 46 -16.98 -13.94 -8.60
CA GLY A 46 -17.82 -13.50 -7.50
C GLY A 46 -17.03 -13.17 -6.23
N THR A 47 -17.75 -12.74 -5.20
CA THR A 47 -17.22 -12.37 -3.88
C THR A 47 -16.42 -13.50 -3.23
N GLU A 48 -16.84 -14.74 -3.44
CA GLU A 48 -16.22 -15.95 -2.92
C GLU A 48 -14.83 -16.20 -3.50
N HIS A 49 -14.63 -15.93 -4.80
CA HIS A 49 -13.32 -16.03 -5.42
C HIS A 49 -12.38 -14.94 -4.90
N LEU A 50 -12.92 -13.76 -4.60
CA LEU A 50 -12.17 -12.68 -3.98
C LEU A 50 -11.72 -13.06 -2.55
N LEU A 51 -12.61 -13.70 -1.77
CA LEU A 51 -12.28 -14.29 -0.46
C LEU A 51 -11.17 -15.34 -0.57
N LEU A 52 -11.26 -16.26 -1.55
CA LEU A 52 -10.23 -17.26 -1.79
C LEU A 52 -8.90 -16.62 -2.21
N GLY A 53 -8.94 -15.56 -3.03
CA GLY A 53 -7.76 -14.77 -3.41
C GLY A 53 -7.07 -14.12 -2.21
N LEU A 54 -7.85 -13.59 -1.26
CA LEU A 54 -7.34 -13.06 0.01
C LEU A 54 -6.65 -14.16 0.83
N LEU A 55 -7.30 -15.31 0.99
CA LEU A 55 -6.76 -16.46 1.74
C LEU A 55 -5.49 -17.05 1.10
N ARG A 56 -5.32 -16.92 -0.22
CA ARG A 56 -4.08 -17.33 -0.92
C ARG A 56 -2.93 -16.35 -0.71
N SER A 57 -3.20 -15.10 -0.36
CA SER A 57 -2.16 -14.12 -0.05
C SER A 57 -1.73 -14.24 1.42
N THR A 58 -1.08 -15.35 1.78
CA THR A 58 -0.74 -15.71 3.17
C THR A 58 0.15 -14.72 3.90
N GLU A 59 0.86 -13.86 3.17
CA GLU A 59 1.69 -12.79 3.74
C GLU A 59 0.86 -11.55 4.16
N SER A 60 -0.44 -11.50 3.84
CA SER A 60 -1.31 -10.37 4.14
C SER A 60 -1.96 -10.46 5.52
N GLN A 61 -2.24 -9.30 6.11
CA GLN A 61 -2.92 -9.26 7.41
C GLN A 61 -4.39 -9.70 7.29
N ALA A 62 -4.99 -9.51 6.12
CA ALA A 62 -6.30 -10.06 5.78
C ALA A 62 -6.31 -11.59 5.90
N ALA A 63 -5.34 -12.28 5.30
CA ALA A 63 -5.22 -13.73 5.39
C ALA A 63 -4.95 -14.19 6.82
N ALA A 64 -4.06 -13.51 7.54
CA ALA A 64 -3.76 -13.81 8.95
C ALA A 64 -5.01 -13.66 9.85
N THR A 65 -5.79 -12.60 9.64
CA THR A 65 -7.04 -12.35 10.38
C THR A 65 -8.06 -13.46 10.14
N LEU A 66 -8.27 -13.85 8.88
CA LEU A 66 -9.19 -14.95 8.55
C LEU A 66 -8.71 -16.29 9.13
N ALA A 67 -7.41 -16.56 9.07
CA ALA A 67 -6.82 -17.77 9.65
C ALA A 67 -6.98 -17.83 11.17
N ASN A 68 -6.80 -16.71 11.87
CA ASN A 68 -7.02 -16.60 13.32
C ASN A 68 -8.49 -16.88 13.72
N LEU A 69 -9.43 -16.67 12.80
CA LEU A 69 -10.84 -17.00 12.96
C LEU A 69 -11.16 -18.44 12.50
N GLY A 70 -10.16 -19.26 12.19
CA GLY A 70 -10.32 -20.64 11.75
C GLY A 70 -10.71 -20.80 10.28
N ILE A 71 -10.73 -19.72 9.51
CA ILE A 71 -11.06 -19.75 8.08
C ILE A 71 -9.76 -19.92 7.30
N THR A 72 -9.59 -21.11 6.73
CA THR A 72 -8.41 -21.45 5.92
C THR A 72 -8.80 -21.52 4.45
N LEU A 73 -7.82 -21.45 3.57
CA LEU A 73 -8.04 -21.65 2.14
C LEU A 73 -8.74 -22.99 1.83
N ALA A 74 -8.32 -24.06 2.50
CA ALA A 74 -8.88 -25.39 2.30
C ALA A 74 -10.36 -25.45 2.72
N THR A 75 -10.69 -24.93 3.90
CA THR A 75 -12.07 -24.94 4.40
C THR A 75 -12.97 -24.01 3.59
N ALA A 76 -12.47 -22.86 3.15
CA ALA A 76 -13.21 -21.95 2.29
C ALA A 76 -13.48 -22.55 0.90
N ARG A 77 -12.51 -23.24 0.27
CA ARG A 77 -12.73 -23.91 -1.02
C ARG A 77 -13.82 -24.98 -0.95
N LEU A 78 -13.80 -25.81 0.10
CA LEU A 78 -14.84 -26.81 0.33
C LEU A 78 -16.23 -26.16 0.51
N ALA A 79 -16.29 -25.00 1.18
CA ALA A 79 -17.53 -24.26 1.33
C ALA A 79 -18.03 -23.72 -0.02
N VAL A 80 -17.14 -23.17 -0.87
CA VAL A 80 -17.48 -22.72 -2.23
C VAL A 80 -17.99 -23.87 -3.09
N GLU A 81 -17.29 -25.01 -3.07
CA GLU A 81 -17.71 -26.22 -3.79
C GLU A 81 -19.09 -26.70 -3.32
N LYS A 82 -19.35 -26.68 -2.01
CA LYS A 82 -20.63 -27.12 -1.46
C LYS A 82 -21.79 -26.18 -1.82
N ILE A 83 -21.54 -24.87 -1.90
CA ILE A 83 -22.58 -23.86 -2.13
C ILE A 83 -22.86 -23.67 -3.63
N ILE A 84 -21.81 -23.55 -4.44
CA ILE A 84 -21.90 -23.23 -5.88
C ILE A 84 -21.61 -24.47 -6.74
N GLY A 85 -20.64 -25.29 -6.34
CA GLY A 85 -20.12 -26.38 -7.15
C GLY A 85 -19.02 -25.93 -8.12
N TYR A 86 -18.77 -26.75 -9.14
CA TYR A 86 -17.93 -26.40 -10.29
C TYR A 86 -18.81 -25.97 -11.46
N GLY A 87 -18.39 -24.94 -12.17
CA GLY A 87 -19.04 -24.55 -13.42
C GLY A 87 -18.57 -25.37 -14.63
N GLU A 88 -19.08 -24.97 -15.79
CA GLU A 88 -18.80 -25.61 -17.08
C GLU A 88 -17.92 -24.72 -17.99
N ALA A 89 -17.43 -23.58 -17.49
CA ALA A 89 -16.65 -22.66 -18.31
C ALA A 89 -15.31 -23.31 -18.71
N PRO A 90 -14.87 -23.11 -19.97
CA PRO A 90 -13.54 -23.54 -20.39
C PRO A 90 -12.45 -22.90 -19.53
N ILE A 91 -11.39 -23.66 -19.22
CA ILE A 91 -10.29 -23.19 -18.37
C ILE A 91 -9.55 -21.97 -18.98
N GLU A 92 -9.61 -21.82 -20.30
CA GLU A 92 -9.02 -20.70 -21.07
C GLU A 92 -9.87 -19.42 -21.01
N TRP A 93 -11.11 -19.51 -20.54
CA TRP A 93 -11.99 -18.35 -20.43
C TRP A 93 -11.49 -17.40 -19.35
N ARG A 94 -11.47 -16.09 -19.64
CA ARG A 94 -11.22 -15.06 -18.64
C ARG A 94 -12.54 -14.72 -17.95
N PRO A 95 -12.72 -15.06 -16.66
CA PRO A 95 -13.95 -14.75 -15.95
C PRO A 95 -14.22 -13.24 -15.96
N LYS A 96 -15.49 -12.83 -16.04
CA LYS A 96 -15.88 -11.43 -15.88
C LYS A 96 -16.13 -11.10 -14.41
N LEU A 97 -16.00 -9.85 -13.99
CA LEU A 97 -16.38 -9.49 -12.63
C LEU A 97 -17.90 -9.57 -12.48
N ALA A 98 -18.37 -10.17 -11.39
CA ALA A 98 -19.77 -10.06 -11.02
C ALA A 98 -20.08 -8.62 -10.56
N PRO A 99 -21.32 -8.11 -10.75
CA PRO A 99 -21.69 -6.76 -10.32
C PRO A 99 -21.39 -6.50 -8.83
N ARG A 100 -21.65 -7.49 -7.97
CA ARG A 100 -21.35 -7.44 -6.53
C ARG A 100 -19.84 -7.29 -6.26
N THR A 101 -19.00 -7.98 -7.03
CA THR A 101 -17.54 -7.85 -6.93
C THR A 101 -17.09 -6.44 -7.30
N ILE A 102 -17.70 -5.82 -8.31
CA ILE A 102 -17.40 -4.42 -8.68
C ILE A 102 -17.75 -3.48 -7.51
N SER A 103 -18.92 -3.67 -6.87
CA SER A 103 -19.30 -2.93 -5.66
C SER A 103 -18.26 -3.09 -4.54
N VAL A 104 -17.88 -4.33 -4.22
CA VAL A 104 -16.84 -4.63 -3.20
C VAL A 104 -15.53 -3.89 -3.49
N LEU A 105 -15.08 -3.88 -4.74
CA LEU A 105 -13.84 -3.21 -5.13
C LEU A 105 -13.94 -1.69 -5.05
N SER A 106 -15.12 -1.12 -5.33
CA SER A 106 -15.39 0.31 -5.12
C SER A 106 -15.40 0.67 -3.63
N LEU A 107 -16.01 -0.17 -2.79
CA LEU A 107 -15.98 -0.04 -1.34
C LEU A 107 -14.56 -0.15 -0.81
N ALA A 108 -13.74 -1.06 -1.33
CA ALA A 108 -12.33 -1.20 -0.95
C ALA A 108 -11.50 0.06 -1.24
N VAL A 109 -11.75 0.74 -2.37
CA VAL A 109 -11.15 2.06 -2.66
C VAL A 109 -11.60 3.08 -1.61
N SER A 110 -12.89 3.11 -1.30
CA SER A 110 -13.43 4.00 -0.27
C SER A 110 -12.83 3.75 1.12
N GLU A 111 -12.60 2.49 1.49
CA GLU A 111 -11.93 2.13 2.75
C GLU A 111 -10.48 2.60 2.77
N ALA A 112 -9.74 2.47 1.67
CA ALA A 112 -8.37 2.97 1.58
C ALA A 112 -8.31 4.49 1.73
N ASP A 113 -9.25 5.21 1.10
CA ASP A 113 -9.36 6.67 1.23
C ASP A 113 -9.72 7.09 2.67
N GLN A 114 -10.65 6.38 3.32
CA GLN A 114 -11.03 6.64 4.72
C GLN A 114 -9.86 6.40 5.69
N LEU A 115 -9.05 5.37 5.44
CA LEU A 115 -7.84 5.07 6.21
C LEU A 115 -6.62 5.89 5.78
N LYS A 116 -6.80 6.85 4.83
CA LYS A 116 -5.75 7.71 4.28
C LYS A 116 -4.54 6.94 3.74
N GLN A 117 -4.78 5.75 3.19
CA GLN A 117 -3.76 4.93 2.56
C GLN A 117 -3.68 5.27 1.07
N SER A 118 -2.46 5.44 0.56
CA SER A 118 -2.23 5.85 -0.84
C SER A 118 -2.51 4.76 -1.87
N SER A 119 -2.75 3.53 -1.43
CA SER A 119 -3.04 2.40 -2.32
C SER A 119 -3.92 1.34 -1.64
N VAL A 120 -4.73 0.66 -2.46
CA VAL A 120 -5.64 -0.40 -2.01
C VAL A 120 -4.84 -1.70 -1.82
N GLY A 121 -4.88 -2.21 -0.60
CA GLY A 121 -4.24 -3.47 -0.17
C GLY A 121 -5.24 -4.60 0.10
N PRO A 122 -4.76 -5.83 0.40
CA PRO A 122 -5.61 -6.96 0.78
C PRO A 122 -6.58 -6.65 1.92
N GLU A 123 -6.16 -5.84 2.89
CA GLU A 123 -6.94 -5.44 4.06
C GLU A 123 -8.15 -4.60 3.64
N HIS A 124 -7.95 -3.64 2.75
CA HIS A 124 -9.02 -2.79 2.22
C HIS A 124 -10.00 -3.59 1.36
N ILE A 125 -9.51 -4.59 0.60
CA ILE A 125 -10.36 -5.51 -0.16
C ILE A 125 -11.22 -6.34 0.80
N LEU A 126 -10.65 -6.83 1.91
CA LEU A 126 -11.41 -7.52 2.94
C LEU A 126 -12.43 -6.59 3.62
N LEU A 127 -12.07 -5.36 3.96
CA LEU A 127 -13.01 -4.37 4.51
C LEU A 127 -14.16 -4.07 3.54
N GLY A 128 -13.86 -3.92 2.25
CA GLY A 128 -14.88 -3.74 1.20
C GLY A 128 -15.80 -4.95 1.09
N LEU A 129 -15.26 -6.17 1.22
CA LEU A 129 -16.03 -7.41 1.22
C LEU A 129 -16.97 -7.51 2.43
N LEU A 130 -16.51 -7.07 3.60
CA LEU A 130 -17.29 -7.06 4.84
C LEU A 130 -18.39 -5.99 4.86
N ARG A 131 -18.23 -4.91 4.08
CA ARG A 131 -19.27 -3.88 3.91
C ARG A 131 -20.36 -4.29 2.92
N GLU A 132 -20.01 -5.18 2.01
CA GLU A 132 -20.98 -5.78 1.11
C GLU A 132 -21.70 -6.91 1.87
N ASP A 133 -22.70 -6.55 2.69
CA ASP A 133 -23.42 -7.44 3.62
C ASP A 133 -24.13 -8.66 2.98
N GLU A 134 -24.11 -8.77 1.65
CA GLU A 134 -24.71 -9.86 0.91
C GLU A 134 -23.71 -10.43 -0.09
N GLY A 135 -23.70 -11.75 -0.24
CA GLY A 135 -22.84 -12.46 -1.18
C GLY A 135 -22.42 -13.82 -0.65
N VAL A 136 -21.87 -14.65 -1.53
CA VAL A 136 -21.43 -16.00 -1.15
C VAL A 136 -20.26 -15.93 -0.17
N ALA A 137 -19.36 -14.94 -0.30
CA ALA A 137 -18.30 -14.75 0.69
C ALA A 137 -18.83 -14.51 2.11
N MET A 138 -19.84 -13.64 2.27
CA MET A 138 -20.47 -13.40 3.57
C MET A 138 -21.16 -14.66 4.11
N GLY A 139 -21.82 -15.44 3.23
CA GLY A 139 -22.37 -16.75 3.59
C GLY A 139 -21.30 -17.73 4.09
N ILE A 140 -20.11 -17.72 3.49
CA ILE A 140 -18.98 -18.53 3.93
C ILE A 140 -18.46 -18.06 5.29
N LEU A 141 -18.24 -16.76 5.48
CA LEU A 141 -17.77 -16.21 6.76
C LEU A 141 -18.74 -16.55 7.91
N THR A 142 -20.04 -16.36 7.69
CA THR A 142 -21.09 -16.69 8.66
C THR A 142 -21.19 -18.18 8.96
N THR A 143 -20.98 -19.05 7.96
CA THR A 143 -20.92 -20.52 8.17
C THR A 143 -19.79 -20.93 9.13
N PHE A 144 -18.70 -20.18 9.15
CA PHE A 144 -17.57 -20.39 10.07
C PHE A 144 -17.71 -19.60 11.39
N GLY A 145 -18.85 -18.97 11.66
CA GLY A 145 -19.09 -18.20 12.89
C GLY A 145 -18.30 -16.88 12.96
N ALA A 146 -17.91 -16.34 11.81
CA ALA A 146 -17.22 -15.07 11.68
C ALA A 146 -18.18 -14.00 11.16
N ASP A 147 -18.76 -13.25 12.09
CA ASP A 147 -19.62 -12.10 11.76
C ASP A 147 -18.81 -10.94 11.17
N ALA A 148 -19.43 -10.16 10.28
CA ALA A 148 -18.77 -9.06 9.57
C ALA A 148 -18.06 -8.08 10.53
N GLU A 149 -18.75 -7.68 11.60
CA GLU A 149 -18.23 -6.77 12.62
C GLU A 149 -17.04 -7.37 13.37
N LYS A 150 -17.09 -8.67 13.68
CA LYS A 150 -16.00 -9.37 14.38
C LYS A 150 -14.75 -9.45 13.51
N VAL A 151 -14.90 -9.81 12.23
CA VAL A 151 -13.77 -9.82 11.29
C VAL A 151 -13.20 -8.42 11.13
N ARG A 152 -14.05 -7.40 11.00
CA ARG A 152 -13.64 -6.00 10.87
C ARG A 152 -12.86 -5.53 12.11
N ALA A 153 -13.36 -5.80 13.31
CA ALA A 153 -12.70 -5.43 14.56
C ALA A 153 -11.32 -6.10 14.68
N GLN A 154 -11.25 -7.41 14.39
CA GLN A 154 -9.99 -8.16 14.45
C GLN A 154 -8.99 -7.67 13.39
N LEU A 155 -9.45 -7.36 12.19
CA LEU A 155 -8.61 -6.84 11.12
C LEU A 155 -8.05 -5.46 11.49
N LEU A 156 -8.90 -4.55 11.96
CA LEU A 156 -8.46 -3.23 12.41
C LEU A 156 -7.48 -3.32 13.59
N GLN A 157 -7.70 -4.24 14.53
CA GLN A 157 -6.75 -4.51 15.61
C GLN A 157 -5.42 -5.05 15.07
N THR A 158 -5.45 -5.98 14.12
CA THR A 158 -4.23 -6.55 13.50
C THR A 158 -3.48 -5.49 12.72
N MET A 159 -4.20 -4.62 12.01
CA MET A 159 -3.68 -3.44 11.33
C MET A 159 -3.06 -2.45 12.31
N ALA A 160 -3.69 -2.20 13.46
CA ALA A 160 -3.13 -1.38 14.53
C ALA A 160 -1.81 -1.96 15.08
N LEU A 161 -1.79 -3.27 15.35
CA LEU A 161 -0.63 -3.97 15.93
C LEU A 161 0.54 -4.10 14.93
N ALA A 162 0.25 -4.24 13.64
CA ALA A 162 1.23 -4.18 12.55
C ALA A 162 1.56 -2.75 12.10
N GLY A 163 0.98 -1.75 12.79
CA GLY A 163 1.09 -0.31 12.63
C GLY A 163 0.60 0.26 11.30
N VAL A 164 -0.28 -0.37 10.55
CA VAL A 164 -1.04 0.35 9.52
C VAL A 164 -1.80 1.49 10.22
N ASN A 165 -1.42 2.71 9.87
CA ASN A 165 -1.78 3.95 10.57
C ASN A 165 -3.30 4.17 10.58
N ILE A 166 -3.93 3.88 11.72
CA ILE A 166 -5.28 4.31 12.09
C ILE A 166 -5.17 5.78 12.49
N PRO A 167 -6.10 6.68 12.09
CA PRO A 167 -6.02 8.09 12.48
C PRO A 167 -5.95 8.24 14.01
N GLY A 168 -4.76 8.55 14.54
CA GLY A 168 -4.57 8.79 15.97
C GLY A 168 -3.21 8.38 16.57
N GLU A 169 -2.44 7.46 15.96
CA GLU A 169 -1.15 7.01 16.53
C GLU A 169 -0.04 6.90 15.48
N PRO A 170 1.23 7.15 15.83
CA PRO A 170 2.33 7.25 14.87
C PRO A 170 2.63 5.91 14.16
N ALA A 171 2.94 6.00 12.86
CA ALA A 171 3.11 4.93 11.87
C ALA A 171 4.09 3.78 12.26
N PRO A 172 4.04 2.59 11.61
CA PRO A 172 4.91 1.47 11.94
C PRO A 172 6.32 1.76 11.42
N VAL A 173 7.29 1.62 12.31
CA VAL A 173 8.69 1.83 12.00
C VAL A 173 9.18 0.65 11.15
N LYS A 174 9.82 0.94 10.01
CA LYS A 174 10.60 -0.05 9.25
C LYS A 174 11.57 -0.75 10.22
N SER A 175 11.49 -2.08 10.33
CA SER A 175 12.36 -2.83 11.23
C SER A 175 13.78 -2.82 10.68
N ASN A 176 14.66 -2.08 11.34
CA ASN A 176 16.08 -2.05 11.01
C ASN A 176 16.82 -3.04 11.91
N VAL A 177 17.67 -3.88 11.30
CA VAL A 177 18.55 -4.77 12.06
C VAL A 177 19.80 -4.00 12.47
N VAL A 178 19.97 -3.79 13.77
CA VAL A 178 21.15 -3.13 14.33
C VAL A 178 22.03 -4.18 15.00
N ALA A 179 23.26 -4.36 14.50
CA ALA A 179 24.25 -5.20 15.13
C ALA A 179 24.97 -4.42 16.23
N CYS A 180 24.81 -4.81 17.48
CA CYS A 180 25.51 -4.23 18.63
C CYS A 180 26.48 -5.24 19.26
N ARG A 181 27.57 -4.74 19.85
CA ARG A 181 28.45 -5.55 20.72
C ARG A 181 27.92 -5.42 22.14
N VAL A 182 27.69 -6.54 22.79
CA VAL A 182 27.12 -6.64 24.13
C VAL A 182 28.15 -7.34 25.03
N ASP A 183 28.30 -6.87 26.26
CA ASP A 183 29.22 -7.51 27.21
C ASP A 183 28.59 -8.78 27.83
N LYS A 184 29.39 -9.51 28.61
CA LYS A 184 28.96 -10.79 29.17
C LYS A 184 27.80 -10.63 30.16
N ARG A 185 27.83 -9.59 30.99
CA ARG A 185 26.80 -9.35 32.00
C ARG A 185 25.45 -9.08 31.35
N ASP A 186 25.45 -8.25 30.31
CA ASP A 186 24.24 -7.90 29.58
C ASP A 186 23.70 -9.09 28.75
N LEU A 187 24.59 -9.92 28.18
CA LEU A 187 24.20 -11.14 27.49
C LEU A 187 23.55 -12.15 28.45
N ASP A 188 24.13 -12.35 29.64
CA ASP A 188 23.58 -13.25 30.66
C ASP A 188 22.18 -12.77 31.11
N ALA A 189 21.96 -11.46 31.22
CA ALA A 189 20.65 -10.90 31.53
C ALA A 189 19.61 -11.13 30.42
N ILE A 190 20.04 -11.04 29.15
CA ILE A 190 19.18 -11.35 27.99
C ILE A 190 18.81 -12.83 27.99
N ASP A 191 19.76 -13.73 28.26
CA ASP A 191 19.52 -15.16 28.29
C ASP A 191 18.56 -15.57 29.41
N ALA A 192 18.66 -14.93 30.59
CA ALA A 192 17.73 -15.15 31.69
C ALA A 192 16.27 -14.83 31.32
N LEU A 193 16.04 -13.80 30.48
CA LEU A 193 14.69 -13.46 29.99
C LEU A 193 14.11 -14.55 29.07
N ILE A 194 14.97 -15.23 28.32
CA ILE A 194 14.57 -16.30 27.41
C ILE A 194 14.32 -17.58 28.19
N GLU A 195 15.22 -17.92 29.12
CA GLU A 195 15.09 -19.10 29.97
C GLU A 195 13.81 -19.02 30.84
N ALA A 196 13.47 -17.82 31.32
CA ALA A 196 12.23 -17.57 32.04
C ALA A 196 10.96 -17.59 31.15
N GLY A 197 11.10 -17.75 29.83
CA GLY A 197 9.99 -17.75 28.87
C GLY A 197 9.33 -16.39 28.65
N ILE A 198 9.94 -15.30 29.14
CA ILE A 198 9.42 -13.93 28.99
C ILE A 198 9.59 -13.45 27.54
N ARG A 199 10.65 -13.92 26.87
CA ARG A 199 10.96 -13.60 25.47
C ARG A 199 11.37 -14.84 24.69
N SER A 200 11.08 -14.83 23.40
CA SER A 200 11.23 -16.02 22.55
C SER A 200 12.63 -16.14 21.95
N THR A 201 13.31 -15.01 21.75
CA THR A 201 14.65 -14.95 21.13
C THR A 201 15.50 -13.84 21.74
N ARG A 202 16.83 -13.93 21.59
CA ARG A 202 17.77 -12.88 21.99
C ARG A 202 17.49 -11.55 21.27
N SER A 203 17.16 -11.61 19.99
CA SER A 203 16.85 -10.41 19.20
C SER A 203 15.59 -9.70 19.69
N ASP A 204 14.56 -10.46 20.06
CA ASP A 204 13.32 -9.94 20.65
C ASP A 204 13.57 -9.31 22.03
N ALA A 205 14.32 -10.01 22.89
CA ALA A 205 14.72 -9.49 24.20
C ALA A 205 15.57 -8.22 24.10
N ALA A 206 16.53 -8.17 23.17
CA ALA A 206 17.35 -7.00 22.92
C ALA A 206 16.52 -5.81 22.39
N ALA A 207 15.63 -6.06 21.44
CA ALA A 207 14.73 -5.04 20.92
C ALA A 207 13.84 -4.47 22.04
N TRP A 208 13.31 -5.32 22.92
CA TRP A 208 12.51 -4.92 24.06
C TRP A 208 13.29 -4.02 25.04
N LEU A 209 14.53 -4.38 25.38
CA LEU A 209 15.39 -3.58 26.24
C LEU A 209 15.75 -2.22 25.62
N ILE A 210 16.01 -2.18 24.30
CA ILE A 210 16.28 -0.93 23.57
C ILE A 210 15.07 0.02 23.65
N HIS A 211 13.86 -0.49 23.41
CA HIS A 211 12.64 0.33 23.51
C HIS A 211 12.46 0.86 24.93
N ALA A 212 12.60 0.00 25.95
CA ALA A 212 12.51 0.42 27.35
C ALA A 212 13.55 1.50 27.70
N GLY A 213 14.78 1.36 27.17
CA GLY A 213 15.84 2.35 27.35
C GLY A 213 15.54 3.69 26.68
N ILE A 214 14.99 3.69 25.47
CA ILE A 214 14.59 4.91 24.76
C ILE A 214 13.47 5.63 25.51
N GLU A 215 12.44 4.90 25.94
CA GLU A 215 11.32 5.47 26.70
C GLU A 215 11.76 6.05 28.05
N ALA A 216 12.66 5.36 28.76
CA ALA A 216 13.23 5.86 30.01
C ALA A 216 13.96 7.21 29.84
N HIS A 217 14.44 7.52 28.65
CA HIS A 217 15.18 8.75 28.33
C HIS A 217 14.42 9.70 27.39
N LYS A 218 13.10 9.58 27.30
CA LYS A 218 12.24 10.37 26.39
C LYS A 218 12.54 11.88 26.40
N ALA A 219 12.70 12.48 27.58
CA ALA A 219 12.97 13.92 27.73
C ALA A 219 14.31 14.37 27.11
N LEU A 220 15.32 13.48 27.07
CA LEU A 220 16.58 13.76 26.38
C LEU A 220 16.37 13.73 24.86
N PHE A 221 15.70 12.70 24.36
CA PHE A 221 15.48 12.51 22.94
C PHE A 221 14.60 13.60 22.32
N GLU A 222 13.59 14.11 23.03
CA GLU A 222 12.78 15.25 22.56
C GLU A 222 13.64 16.50 22.28
N LYS A 223 14.58 16.81 23.17
CA LYS A 223 15.54 17.93 22.97
C LYS A 223 16.45 17.66 21.77
N VAL A 224 17.00 16.45 21.68
CA VAL A 224 17.90 16.06 20.58
C VAL A 224 17.20 16.14 19.22
N TYR A 225 15.96 15.66 19.12
CA TYR A 225 15.20 15.70 17.87
C TYR A 225 14.91 17.12 17.40
N GLY A 226 14.57 18.03 18.32
CA GLY A 226 14.40 19.45 18.00
C GLY A 226 15.67 20.06 17.39
N THR A 227 16.82 19.88 18.03
CA THR A 227 18.11 20.39 17.54
C THR A 227 18.52 19.75 16.21
N VAL A 228 18.31 18.44 16.04
CA VAL A 228 18.64 17.76 14.77
C VAL A 228 17.75 18.25 13.61
N ALA A 229 16.47 18.53 13.88
CA ALA A 229 15.57 19.08 12.86
C ALA A 229 16.03 20.48 12.40
N GLU A 230 16.50 21.32 13.33
CA GLU A 230 17.05 22.63 13.01
C GLU A 230 18.34 22.53 12.18
N ILE A 231 19.26 21.63 12.54
CA ILE A 231 20.47 21.35 11.75
C ILE A 231 20.11 20.92 10.32
N ARG A 232 19.10 20.05 10.15
CA ARG A 232 18.65 19.62 8.83
C ARG A 232 18.09 20.79 8.02
N ARG A 233 17.26 21.64 8.64
CA ARG A 233 16.70 22.83 8.00
C ARG A 233 17.80 23.78 7.53
N LEU A 234 18.77 24.07 8.40
CA LEU A 234 19.90 24.92 8.07
C LEU A 234 20.74 24.34 6.92
N ARG A 235 20.99 23.02 6.93
CA ARG A 235 21.73 22.35 5.85
C ARG A 235 21.05 22.49 4.49
N VAL A 236 19.72 22.30 4.43
CA VAL A 236 18.96 22.45 3.18
C VAL A 236 18.98 23.91 2.70
N GLY A 237 18.80 24.86 3.60
CA GLY A 237 18.84 26.29 3.25
C GLY A 237 20.20 26.71 2.68
N VAL A 238 21.30 26.24 3.27
CA VAL A 238 22.65 26.49 2.74
C VAL A 238 22.82 25.88 1.35
N GLN A 239 22.32 24.67 1.10
CA GLN A 239 22.40 24.04 -0.22
C GLN A 239 21.62 24.82 -1.29
N GLN A 240 20.45 25.37 -0.95
CA GLN A 240 19.66 26.20 -1.86
C GLN A 240 20.34 27.53 -2.18
N LEU A 241 20.90 28.21 -1.19
CA LEU A 241 21.62 29.48 -1.41
C LEU A 241 22.81 29.29 -2.35
N VAL A 242 23.54 28.19 -2.23
CA VAL A 242 24.64 27.86 -3.15
C VAL A 242 24.12 27.67 -4.57
N GLN A 243 23.03 26.90 -4.75
CA GLN A 243 22.43 26.69 -6.08
C GLN A 243 21.87 27.97 -6.70
N GLU A 244 21.22 28.82 -5.91
CA GLU A 244 20.72 30.12 -6.38
C GLU A 244 21.86 31.03 -6.84
N THR A 245 22.98 31.03 -6.11
CA THR A 245 24.14 31.84 -6.48
C THR A 245 24.80 31.33 -7.77
N GLU A 246 24.98 30.01 -7.90
CA GLU A 246 25.51 29.38 -9.12
C GLU A 246 24.60 29.64 -10.34
N GLN A 247 23.27 29.62 -10.15
CA GLN A 247 22.31 29.88 -11.22
C GLN A 247 22.34 31.36 -11.65
N LEU A 248 22.39 32.29 -10.70
CA LEU A 248 22.51 33.73 -10.99
C LEU A 248 23.81 34.07 -11.73
N GLU A 249 24.91 33.41 -11.39
CA GLU A 249 26.18 33.54 -12.10
C GLU A 249 26.12 32.97 -13.52
N ALA A 250 25.42 31.84 -13.73
CA ALA A 250 25.21 31.26 -15.05
C ALA A 250 24.33 32.16 -15.94
N ASP A 251 23.21 32.65 -15.42
CA ASP A 251 22.25 33.50 -16.14
C ASP A 251 22.90 34.85 -16.53
N THR A 252 23.74 35.42 -15.66
CA THR A 252 24.48 36.66 -15.96
C THR A 252 25.59 36.46 -16.98
N LEU A 253 26.21 35.27 -17.04
CA LEU A 253 27.19 34.92 -18.07
C LEU A 253 26.54 34.71 -19.44
N GLU A 254 25.34 34.11 -19.49
CA GLU A 254 24.56 33.97 -20.72
C GLU A 254 24.09 35.33 -21.26
N ALA A 255 23.52 36.19 -20.40
CA ALA A 255 23.07 37.53 -20.79
C ALA A 255 24.22 38.40 -21.36
N ARG A 256 25.44 38.25 -20.83
CA ARG A 256 26.63 38.96 -21.35
C ARG A 256 27.09 38.42 -22.72
N LYS A 257 26.94 37.12 -22.98
CA LYS A 257 27.26 36.53 -24.29
C LYS A 257 26.28 36.99 -25.37
N GLU A 258 24.99 37.07 -25.04
CA GLU A 258 23.95 37.56 -25.96
C GLU A 258 24.14 39.04 -26.31
N GLN A 259 24.46 39.89 -25.32
CA GLN A 259 24.72 41.32 -25.56
C GLN A 259 25.98 41.56 -26.41
N ASN A 260 27.02 40.74 -26.26
CA ASN A 260 28.22 40.85 -27.09
C ASN A 260 27.94 40.44 -28.56
N MET A 261 27.14 39.39 -28.78
CA MET A 261 26.71 38.96 -30.11
C MET A 261 25.88 40.02 -30.86
N ASP A 262 24.99 40.72 -30.16
CA ASP A 262 24.21 41.82 -30.75
C ASP A 262 25.07 43.06 -31.09
N SER A 263 26.15 43.29 -30.35
CA SER A 263 27.07 44.40 -30.60
C SER A 263 27.99 44.17 -31.82
N GLU A 264 28.46 42.94 -32.01
CA GLU A 264 29.25 42.54 -33.19
C GLU A 264 28.41 42.58 -34.47
N THR A 265 27.13 42.19 -34.39
CA THR A 265 26.22 42.23 -35.55
C THR A 265 25.92 43.68 -35.98
N LYS A 266 25.76 44.61 -35.03
CA LYS A 266 25.53 46.04 -35.35
C LYS A 266 26.78 46.73 -35.90
N SER A 267 27.98 46.39 -35.40
CA SER A 267 29.24 46.91 -35.95
C SER A 267 29.45 46.51 -37.41
N ASN A 268 29.12 45.26 -37.75
CA ASN A 268 29.32 44.75 -39.11
C ASN A 268 28.33 45.29 -40.14
N THR A 269 27.20 45.87 -39.69
CA THR A 269 26.18 46.46 -40.58
C THR A 269 26.47 47.93 -40.88
N LEU A 270 27.07 48.67 -39.93
CA LEU A 270 27.47 50.07 -40.10
C LEU A 270 28.66 50.23 -41.06
N ASP A 271 29.59 49.27 -41.09
CA ASP A 271 30.74 49.30 -42.01
C ASP A 271 30.33 48.99 -43.47
N GLN A 272 29.19 48.34 -43.72
CA GLN A 272 28.69 48.09 -45.08
C GLN A 272 27.91 49.28 -45.68
N GLU A 273 27.38 50.19 -44.85
CA GLU A 273 26.65 51.38 -45.31
C GLU A 273 27.57 52.59 -45.58
N GLN A 274 28.82 52.60 -45.08
CA GLN A 274 29.80 53.65 -45.38
C GLN A 274 30.67 53.37 -46.61
N ALA A 275 30.48 52.22 -47.27
CA ALA A 275 31.26 51.79 -48.45
C ALA A 275 30.46 51.79 -49.77
N SER A 276 29.25 52.38 -49.81
CA SER A 276 28.43 52.56 -51.03
C SER A 276 28.29 54.02 -51.45
#